data_AF-A0A2K8QT15-F1
#
_entry.id   AF-A0A2K8QT15-F1
#
_cell.length_a   1.000
_cell.length_b   1.000
_cell.length_c   1.000
_cell.angle_alpha   90.00
_cell.angle_beta   90.00
_cell.angle_gamma   90.00
#
_symmetry.space_group_name_H-M   'P 1'
#
loop_
_entity.id
_entity.type
_entity.pdbx_description
1 polymer ?
#
loop_
_entity_poly.entity_id
_entity_poly.type
_entity_poly.pdbx_seq_one_letter_code
_entity_poly.pdbx_strand_id
1 'polypeptide(L)'
;MDSTIAVSLESLLAAKERRCARQQQLLARHQSTLVSLTLVTPGPVKDSPLYRRAMTEAVAAFNDLCLARGWEALEQQLHWLDTGAEAFWVITKDALSVKAAAIALEDQHPLGRLWDFDVFCPQEGSISRTLLAHDRRRCILCDESAHACARSRRHALPDVIEKIEGILHAWFNAH
;
A
#
# COMPACT_ATOMS: atom_id res chain seq x y z
N MET A 1 20.86 3.89 17.97
CA MET A 1 20.10 2.72 18.43
C MET A 1 18.66 3.00 18.12
N ASP A 2 18.19 2.54 16.96
CA ASP A 2 16.82 2.76 16.55
C ASP A 2 16.01 1.56 17.05
N SER A 3 15.24 1.77 18.12
CA SER A 3 14.46 0.71 18.75
C SER A 3 13.27 0.37 17.86
N THR A 4 13.38 -0.69 17.07
CA THR A 4 12.23 -1.23 16.33
C THR A 4 11.18 -1.76 17.30
N ILE A 5 10.01 -1.12 17.35
CA ILE A 5 8.90 -1.50 18.22
C ILE A 5 8.14 -2.66 17.57
N ALA A 6 8.02 -3.78 18.30
CA ALA A 6 7.16 -4.88 17.89
C ALA A 6 5.70 -4.52 18.16
N VAL A 7 4.86 -4.59 17.12
CA VAL A 7 3.43 -4.27 17.19
C VAL A 7 2.62 -5.51 17.55
N SER A 8 1.72 -5.38 18.52
CA SER A 8 0.82 -6.46 18.92
C SER A 8 -0.32 -6.66 17.91
N LEU A 9 -0.95 -7.84 17.94
CA LEU A 9 -2.13 -8.11 17.12
C LEU A 9 -3.27 -7.11 17.39
N GLU A 10 -3.49 -6.77 18.66
CA GLU A 10 -4.52 -5.79 19.08
C GLU A 10 -4.24 -4.41 18.48
N SER A 11 -2.98 -3.95 18.53
CA SER A 11 -2.60 -2.67 17.93
C SER A 11 -2.80 -2.67 16.40
N LEU A 12 -2.56 -3.79 15.72
CA LEU A 12 -2.83 -3.93 14.29
C LEU A 12 -4.33 -3.91 13.95
N LEU A 13 -5.17 -4.56 14.76
CA LEU A 13 -6.62 -4.55 14.58
C LEU A 13 -7.17 -3.12 14.80
N ALA A 14 -6.75 -2.47 15.87
CA ALA A 14 -7.14 -1.08 16.15
C ALA A 14 -6.64 -0.11 15.06
N ALA A 15 -5.46 -0.35 14.48
CA ALA A 15 -4.97 0.44 13.34
C ALA A 15 -5.86 0.25 12.10
N LYS A 16 -6.27 -0.97 11.78
CA LYS A 16 -7.19 -1.25 10.67
C LYS A 16 -8.54 -0.54 10.86
N GLU A 17 -9.08 -0.54 12.07
CA GLU A 17 -10.32 0.17 12.40
C GLU A 17 -10.18 1.69 12.23
N ARG A 18 -9.09 2.27 12.75
CA ARG A 18 -8.80 3.71 12.57
C ARG A 18 -8.65 4.07 11.10
N ARG A 19 -7.95 3.24 10.32
CA ARG A 19 -7.82 3.43 8.86
C ARG A 19 -9.17 3.37 8.16
N CYS A 20 -10.00 2.39 8.49
CA CYS A 20 -11.37 2.30 7.95
C CYS A 20 -12.17 3.56 8.28
N ALA A 21 -12.13 4.05 9.53
CA ALA A 21 -12.81 5.27 9.93
C ALA A 21 -12.32 6.51 9.15
N ARG A 22 -11.01 6.65 8.92
CA ARG A 22 -10.45 7.73 8.07
C ARG A 22 -10.96 7.63 6.63
N GLN A 23 -10.96 6.43 6.06
CA GLN A 23 -11.47 6.19 4.71
C GLN A 23 -12.94 6.60 4.59
N GLN A 24 -13.78 6.21 5.56
CA GLN A 24 -15.20 6.60 5.58
C GLN A 24 -15.37 8.11 5.74
N GLN A 25 -14.58 8.76 6.59
CA GLN A 25 -14.63 10.21 6.76
C GLN A 25 -14.27 10.96 5.47
N LEU A 26 -13.20 10.53 4.78
CA LEU A 26 -12.77 11.13 3.52
C LEU A 26 -13.82 10.93 2.41
N LEU A 27 -14.35 9.71 2.27
CA LEU A 27 -15.41 9.40 1.32
C LEU A 27 -16.67 10.24 1.59
N ALA A 28 -17.11 10.32 2.85
CA ALA A 28 -18.28 11.08 3.25
C ALA A 28 -18.12 12.58 2.98
N ARG A 29 -16.93 13.13 3.30
CA ARG A 29 -16.63 14.56 3.15
C ARG A 29 -16.58 15.00 1.69
N HIS A 30 -15.93 14.21 0.83
CA HIS A 30 -15.60 14.64 -0.53
C HIS A 30 -16.47 14.02 -1.62
N GLN A 31 -17.13 12.90 -1.35
CA GLN A 31 -17.95 12.18 -2.34
C GLN A 31 -17.17 11.93 -3.66
N SER A 32 -15.87 11.64 -3.55
CA SER A 32 -14.95 11.44 -4.67
C SER A 32 -14.06 10.22 -4.47
N THR A 33 -13.30 9.82 -5.49
CA THR A 33 -12.48 8.59 -5.45
C THR A 33 -11.41 8.71 -4.37
N LEU A 34 -11.39 7.74 -3.46
CA LEU A 34 -10.36 7.65 -2.43
C LEU A 34 -9.31 6.60 -2.81
N VAL A 35 -8.05 6.99 -2.77
CA VAL A 35 -6.91 6.08 -2.84
C VAL A 35 -6.32 5.94 -1.43
N SER A 36 -6.07 4.71 -1.02
CA SER A 36 -5.44 4.35 0.26
C SER A 36 -4.20 3.53 -0.05
N LEU A 37 -3.06 3.93 0.51
CA LEU A 37 -1.79 3.26 0.34
C LEU A 37 -1.26 2.78 1.68
N THR A 38 -0.83 1.53 1.72
CA THR A 38 0.04 0.97 2.76
C THR A 38 1.18 0.16 2.17
N LEU A 39 2.16 -0.20 3.00
CA LEU A 39 3.23 -1.10 2.61
C LEU A 39 2.92 -2.55 3.00
N VAL A 40 3.39 -3.48 2.18
CA VAL A 40 3.42 -4.91 2.52
C VAL A 40 4.59 -5.16 3.47
N THR A 41 4.33 -5.06 4.78
CA THR A 41 5.33 -5.29 5.84
C THR A 41 4.94 -6.49 6.71
N PRO A 42 5.40 -7.71 6.40
CA PRO A 42 5.12 -8.88 7.22
C PRO A 42 5.89 -8.84 8.54
N GLY A 43 5.40 -9.55 9.55
CA GLY A 43 6.04 -9.62 10.87
C GLY A 43 5.63 -8.50 11.83
N PRO A 44 6.30 -8.35 12.98
CA PRO A 44 5.88 -7.45 14.05
C PRO A 44 6.37 -6.01 13.88
N VAL A 45 7.45 -5.78 13.13
CA VAL A 45 7.99 -4.43 12.90
C VAL A 45 7.34 -3.84 11.66
N LYS A 46 6.62 -2.73 11.83
CA LYS A 46 5.89 -2.05 10.74
C LYS A 46 6.45 -0.69 10.38
N ASP A 47 7.25 -0.14 11.28
CA ASP A 47 7.87 1.16 11.13
C ASP A 47 9.37 1.05 11.39
N SER A 48 10.15 1.55 10.45
CA SER A 48 11.61 1.61 10.48
C SER A 48 12.06 2.68 9.48
N PRO A 49 13.29 3.20 9.57
CA PRO A 49 13.80 4.13 8.57
C PRO A 49 13.70 3.60 7.14
N LEU A 50 13.93 2.29 6.97
CA LEU A 50 13.83 1.63 5.66
C LEU A 50 12.40 1.63 5.12
N TYR A 51 11.40 1.29 5.95
CA TYR A 51 10.00 1.34 5.56
C TYR A 51 9.48 2.76 5.38
N ARG A 52 9.98 3.73 6.15
CA ARG A 52 9.65 5.14 5.94
C ARG A 52 10.14 5.65 4.60
N ARG A 53 11.38 5.32 4.22
CA ARG A 53 11.90 5.62 2.86
C ARG A 53 11.07 4.95 1.77
N ALA A 54 10.68 3.69 1.97
CA ALA A 54 9.82 2.97 1.02
C ALA A 54 8.46 3.64 0.83
N MET A 55 7.84 4.15 1.91
CA MET A 55 6.60 4.90 1.84
C MET A 55 6.79 6.25 1.16
N THR A 56 7.88 6.97 1.46
CA THR A 56 8.20 8.24 0.78
C THR A 56 8.31 8.04 -0.74
N GLU A 57 8.99 6.99 -1.19
CA GLU A 57 9.09 6.64 -2.60
C GLU A 57 7.71 6.34 -3.21
N ALA A 58 6.88 5.55 -2.52
CA ALA A 58 5.55 5.21 -2.99
C ALA A 58 4.62 6.43 -3.13
N VAL A 59 4.71 7.36 -2.16
CA VAL A 59 3.98 8.64 -2.19
C VAL A 59 4.45 9.51 -3.35
N ALA A 60 5.77 9.62 -3.56
CA ALA A 60 6.34 10.38 -4.69
C ALA A 60 5.88 9.79 -6.03
N ALA A 61 6.01 8.47 -6.21
CA ALA A 61 5.61 7.79 -7.44
C ALA A 61 4.11 7.97 -7.76
N PHE A 62 3.23 7.93 -6.74
CA PHE A 62 1.80 8.15 -6.96
C PHE A 62 1.47 9.63 -7.22
N ASN A 63 2.18 10.57 -6.59
CA ASN A 63 2.05 12.00 -6.89
C ASN A 63 2.47 12.30 -8.34
N ASP A 64 3.59 11.75 -8.80
CA ASP A 64 4.07 11.89 -10.18
C ASP A 64 3.08 11.27 -11.18
N LEU A 65 2.49 10.13 -10.84
CA LEU A 65 1.44 9.49 -11.62
C LEU A 65 0.22 10.42 -11.79
N CYS A 66 -0.22 11.07 -10.70
CA CYS A 66 -1.34 12.01 -10.72
C CYS A 66 -1.00 13.25 -11.56
N LEU A 67 0.18 13.83 -11.36
CA LEU A 67 0.66 14.99 -12.10
C LEU A 67 0.72 14.71 -13.61
N ALA A 68 1.34 13.59 -14.01
CA ALA A 68 1.47 13.19 -15.41
C ALA A 68 0.12 12.95 -16.11
N ARG A 69 -0.94 12.65 -15.33
CA ARG A 69 -2.30 12.42 -15.82
C ARG A 69 -3.23 13.62 -15.67
N GLY A 70 -2.74 14.72 -15.08
CA GLY A 70 -3.55 15.90 -14.78
C GLY A 70 -4.67 15.62 -13.77
N TRP A 71 -4.46 14.68 -12.85
CA TRP A 71 -5.42 14.36 -11.80
C TRP A 71 -5.24 15.28 -10.62
N GLU A 72 -6.31 15.97 -10.26
CA GLU A 72 -6.33 16.83 -9.07
C GLU A 72 -6.58 15.99 -7.81
N ALA A 73 -5.75 16.21 -6.79
CA ALA A 73 -5.97 15.70 -5.45
C ALA A 73 -6.64 16.79 -4.59
N LEU A 74 -7.92 16.59 -4.26
CA LEU A 74 -8.70 17.48 -3.39
C LEU A 74 -8.17 17.49 -1.95
N GLU A 75 -7.64 16.34 -1.51
CA GLU A 75 -7.01 16.18 -0.21
C GLU A 75 -5.96 15.09 -0.29
N GLN A 76 -4.81 15.31 0.36
CA GLN A 76 -3.77 14.30 0.56
C GLN A 76 -3.44 14.23 2.05
N GLN A 77 -3.32 13.01 2.59
CA GLN A 77 -2.89 12.77 3.96
C GLN A 77 -1.77 11.75 4.02
N LEU A 78 -0.83 11.92 4.94
CA LEU A 78 0.22 10.96 5.25
C LEU A 78 0.37 10.82 6.76
N HIS A 79 0.23 9.60 7.25
CA HIS A 79 0.28 9.26 8.67
C HIS A 79 1.47 8.35 8.93
N TRP A 80 2.42 8.81 9.75
CA TRP A 80 3.54 7.99 10.24
C TRP A 80 3.13 7.33 11.54
N LEU A 81 2.97 6.01 11.54
CA LEU A 81 2.46 5.23 12.67
C LEU A 81 3.39 4.05 12.94
N ASP A 82 3.55 3.69 14.21
CA ASP A 82 4.31 2.48 14.61
C ASP A 82 3.70 1.19 14.02
N THR A 83 2.40 1.23 13.68
CA THR A 83 1.65 0.14 13.02
C THR A 83 1.87 0.07 11.50
N GLY A 84 2.73 0.93 10.96
CA GLY A 84 2.97 1.10 9.53
C GLY A 84 2.35 2.40 9.02
N ALA A 85 3.07 3.07 8.12
CA ALA A 85 2.62 4.30 7.53
C ALA A 85 1.39 4.10 6.63
N GLU A 86 0.53 5.12 6.57
CA GLU A 86 -0.69 5.15 5.75
C GLU A 86 -0.75 6.46 4.97
N ALA A 87 -1.04 6.38 3.67
CA ALA A 87 -1.26 7.58 2.84
C ALA A 87 -2.62 7.52 2.15
N PHE A 88 -3.23 8.69 1.95
CA PHE A 88 -4.53 8.83 1.32
C PHE A 88 -4.54 9.96 0.30
N TRP A 89 -5.28 9.77 -0.79
CA TRP A 89 -5.58 10.82 -1.76
C TRP A 89 -7.06 10.79 -2.11
N VAL A 90 -7.68 11.96 -2.17
CA VAL A 90 -9.01 12.14 -2.73
C VAL A 90 -8.85 12.71 -4.14
N ILE A 91 -9.15 11.91 -5.15
CA ILE A 91 -8.88 12.20 -6.56
C ILE A 91 -10.19 12.44 -7.31
N THR A 92 -10.25 13.50 -8.12
CA THR A 92 -11.47 13.87 -8.88
C THR A 92 -11.81 12.93 -10.04
N LYS A 93 -10.90 12.03 -10.41
CA LYS A 93 -11.05 11.03 -11.47
C LYS A 93 -11.86 9.82 -11.01
N ASP A 94 -12.54 9.13 -11.93
CA ASP A 94 -13.32 7.93 -11.65
C ASP A 94 -12.47 6.78 -11.08
N ALA A 95 -13.06 6.02 -10.15
CA ALA A 95 -12.38 5.00 -9.37
C ALA A 95 -11.80 3.85 -10.21
N LEU A 96 -12.44 3.49 -11.33
CA LEU A 96 -11.94 2.45 -12.23
C LEU A 96 -10.65 2.87 -12.92
N SER A 97 -10.60 4.10 -13.48
CA SER A 97 -9.40 4.65 -14.10
C SER A 97 -8.26 4.79 -13.09
N VAL A 98 -8.56 5.26 -11.89
CA VAL A 98 -7.58 5.39 -10.80
C VAL A 98 -7.06 4.02 -10.37
N LYS A 99 -7.94 3.02 -10.21
CA LYS A 99 -7.53 1.66 -9.86
C LYS A 99 -6.66 1.02 -10.94
N ALA A 100 -6.99 1.17 -12.21
CA ALA A 100 -6.19 0.65 -13.32
C ALA A 100 -4.78 1.28 -13.33
N ALA A 101 -4.67 2.59 -13.10
CA ALA A 101 -3.37 3.25 -13.03
C ALA A 101 -2.56 2.85 -11.79
N ALA A 102 -3.21 2.68 -10.63
CA ALA A 102 -2.56 2.19 -9.42
C ALA A 102 -2.02 0.76 -9.62
N ILE A 103 -2.78 -0.14 -10.25
CA ILE A 103 -2.31 -1.48 -10.61
C ILE A 103 -1.11 -1.41 -11.55
N ALA A 104 -1.19 -0.58 -12.60
CA ALA A 104 -0.09 -0.39 -13.52
C ALA A 104 1.19 0.12 -12.81
N LEU A 105 1.03 1.01 -11.83
CA LEU A 105 2.14 1.49 -11.00
C LEU A 105 2.73 0.37 -10.12
N GLU A 106 1.87 -0.45 -9.47
CA GLU A 106 2.31 -1.63 -8.70
C GLU A 106 3.06 -2.65 -9.57
N ASP A 107 2.65 -2.83 -10.83
CA ASP A 107 3.22 -3.84 -11.72
C ASP A 107 4.52 -3.36 -12.40
N GLN A 108 4.68 -2.04 -12.62
CA GLN A 108 5.83 -1.47 -13.35
C GLN A 108 6.96 -0.99 -12.45
N HIS A 109 6.65 -0.50 -11.25
CA HIS A 109 7.67 0.04 -10.36
C HIS A 109 8.49 -1.09 -9.69
N PRO A 110 9.83 -0.97 -9.56
CA PRO A 110 10.65 -1.99 -8.91
C PRO A 110 10.25 -2.30 -7.46
N LEU A 111 9.75 -1.28 -6.74
CA LEU A 111 9.17 -1.44 -5.40
C LEU A 111 7.66 -1.73 -5.39
N GLY A 112 7.00 -1.77 -6.54
CA GLY A 112 5.53 -1.84 -6.64
C GLY A 112 4.91 -3.06 -5.97
N ARG A 113 5.63 -4.19 -5.91
CA ARG A 113 5.21 -5.39 -5.15
C ARG A 113 5.14 -5.19 -3.63
N LEU A 114 5.76 -4.14 -3.11
CA LEU A 114 5.77 -3.78 -1.70
C LEU A 114 4.67 -2.77 -1.36
N TRP A 115 3.95 -2.27 -2.37
CA TRP A 115 2.89 -1.30 -2.22
C TRP A 115 1.53 -1.99 -2.22
N ASP A 116 0.62 -1.44 -1.43
CA ASP A 116 -0.76 -1.90 -1.32
C ASP A 116 -1.69 -0.73 -1.60
N PHE A 117 -2.06 -0.55 -2.87
CA PHE A 117 -3.01 0.47 -3.30
C PHE A 117 -4.44 -0.07 -3.34
N ASP A 118 -5.27 0.44 -2.42
CA ASP A 118 -6.71 0.27 -2.42
C ASP A 118 -7.38 1.53 -2.99
N VAL A 119 -8.39 1.35 -3.83
CA VAL A 119 -9.18 2.45 -4.40
C VAL A 119 -10.63 2.22 -4.05
N PHE A 120 -11.29 3.28 -3.60
CA PHE A 120 -12.68 3.26 -3.17
C PHE A 120 -13.50 4.25 -3.99
N CYS A 121 -14.63 3.78 -4.48
CA CYS A 121 -15.70 4.55 -5.07
C CYS A 121 -16.68 4.95 -3.96
N PRO A 122 -17.13 6.22 -3.89
CA PRO A 122 -18.14 6.65 -2.91
C PRO A 122 -19.43 5.82 -2.94
N GLN A 123 -19.85 5.40 -4.13
CA GLN A 123 -21.11 4.68 -4.34
C GLN A 123 -20.95 3.16 -4.20
N GLU A 124 -19.84 2.60 -4.70
CA GLU A 124 -19.64 1.15 -4.83
C GLU A 124 -18.70 0.56 -3.77
N GLY A 125 -18.04 1.42 -2.97
CA GLY A 125 -17.03 0.98 -2.00
C GLY A 125 -15.72 0.57 -2.67
N SER A 126 -15.06 -0.47 -2.15
CA SER A 126 -13.74 -0.87 -2.62
C SER A 126 -13.76 -1.47 -4.03
N ILE A 127 -12.90 -0.97 -4.90
CA ILE A 127 -12.71 -1.48 -6.27
C ILE A 127 -11.62 -2.56 -6.26
N SER A 128 -12.04 -3.80 -6.52
CA SER A 128 -11.14 -4.97 -6.53
C SER A 128 -10.33 -5.10 -7.82
N ARG A 129 -9.15 -5.73 -7.74
CA ARG A 129 -8.32 -6.08 -8.93
C ARG A 129 -9.07 -7.01 -9.90
N THR A 130 -9.89 -7.93 -9.37
CA THR A 130 -10.66 -8.89 -10.17
C THR A 130 -11.78 -8.24 -10.97
N LEU A 131 -12.32 -7.10 -10.50
CA LEU A 131 -13.30 -6.32 -11.26
C LEU A 131 -12.69 -5.81 -12.58
N LEU A 132 -11.38 -5.61 -12.61
CA LEU A 132 -10.62 -5.18 -13.79
C LEU A 132 -9.92 -6.33 -14.53
N ALA A 133 -10.29 -7.59 -14.25
CA ALA A 133 -9.70 -8.79 -14.86
C ALA A 133 -8.15 -8.91 -14.71
N HIS A 134 -7.56 -8.26 -13.71
CA HIS A 134 -6.13 -8.41 -13.41
C HIS A 134 -5.86 -9.63 -12.54
N ASP A 135 -4.69 -10.25 -12.76
CA ASP A 135 -4.23 -11.39 -11.98
C ASP A 135 -4.04 -11.05 -10.49
N ARG A 136 -4.20 -12.09 -9.66
CA ARG A 136 -3.90 -12.03 -8.22
C ARG A 136 -2.41 -11.75 -8.02
N ARG A 137 -2.07 -11.04 -6.94
CA ARG A 137 -0.67 -10.78 -6.58
C ARG A 137 0.13 -12.08 -6.46
N ARG A 138 1.27 -12.12 -7.12
CA ARG A 138 2.25 -13.21 -7.06
C ARG A 138 3.11 -13.10 -5.81
N CYS A 139 3.46 -14.24 -5.22
CA CYS A 139 4.28 -14.35 -4.03
C CYS A 139 5.66 -13.78 -4.31
N ILE A 140 6.21 -13.04 -3.36
CA ILE A 140 7.52 -12.40 -3.50
C ILE A 140 8.69 -13.42 -3.54
N LEU A 141 8.45 -14.66 -3.10
CA LEU A 141 9.45 -15.72 -3.02
C LEU A 141 9.34 -16.74 -4.16
N CYS A 142 8.14 -17.16 -4.55
CA CYS A 142 7.95 -18.27 -5.48
C CYS A 142 7.04 -17.97 -6.68
N ASP A 143 6.59 -16.72 -6.83
CA ASP A 143 5.67 -16.26 -7.88
C ASP A 143 4.29 -16.97 -7.97
N GLU A 144 4.02 -17.96 -7.12
CA GLU A 144 2.67 -18.53 -6.91
C GLU A 144 1.70 -17.51 -6.31
N SER A 145 0.42 -17.85 -6.14
CA SER A 145 -0.53 -16.95 -5.45
C SER A 145 -0.03 -16.52 -4.06
N ALA A 146 0.17 -15.20 -3.85
CA ALA A 146 0.61 -14.65 -2.57
C ALA A 146 -0.38 -14.95 -1.44
N HIS A 147 -1.68 -14.87 -1.75
CA HIS A 147 -2.76 -15.19 -0.81
C HIS A 147 -2.72 -16.67 -0.38
N ALA A 148 -2.45 -17.59 -1.31
CA ALA A 148 -2.35 -19.02 -0.99
C ALA A 148 -1.11 -19.30 -0.11
N CYS A 149 0.04 -18.67 -0.43
CA CYS A 149 1.26 -18.82 0.35
C CYS A 149 1.13 -18.25 1.77
N ALA A 150 0.51 -17.09 1.93
CA ALA A 150 0.26 -16.47 3.23
C ALA A 150 -0.70 -17.33 4.08
N ARG A 151 -1.80 -17.82 3.50
CA ARG A 151 -2.77 -18.67 4.20
C ARG A 151 -2.18 -20.01 4.65
N SER A 152 -1.37 -20.64 3.80
CA SER A 152 -0.73 -21.94 4.09
C SER A 152 0.55 -21.80 4.91
N ARG A 153 1.03 -20.57 5.16
CA ARG A 153 2.35 -20.29 5.76
C ARG A 153 3.46 -21.06 5.04
N ARG A 154 3.40 -21.07 3.70
CA ARG A 154 4.30 -21.84 2.84
C ARG A 154 5.78 -21.49 3.04
N HIS A 155 6.05 -20.24 3.38
CA HIS A 155 7.40 -19.71 3.58
C HIS A 155 7.58 -19.27 5.02
N ALA A 156 8.81 -19.40 5.53
CA ALA A 156 9.15 -18.89 6.84
C ALA A 156 9.09 -17.36 6.83
N LEU A 157 8.57 -16.78 7.91
CA LEU A 157 8.43 -15.33 8.03
C LEU A 157 9.78 -14.59 7.84
N PRO A 158 10.92 -15.04 8.42
CA PRO A 158 12.21 -14.40 8.20
C PRO A 158 12.59 -14.30 6.73
N ASP A 159 12.40 -15.36 5.93
CA ASP A 159 12.74 -15.38 4.50
C ASP A 159 11.93 -14.33 3.72
N VAL A 160 10.65 -14.13 4.07
CA VAL A 160 9.81 -13.12 3.43
C VAL A 160 10.29 -11.72 3.78
N ILE A 161 10.63 -11.48 5.05
CA ILE A 161 11.17 -10.20 5.52
C ILE A 161 12.50 -9.90 4.83
N GLU A 162 13.44 -10.85 4.84
CA GLU A 162 14.75 -10.71 4.19
C GLU A 162 14.60 -10.39 2.70
N LYS A 163 13.68 -11.04 2.00
CA LYS A 163 13.41 -10.74 0.59
C LYS A 163 12.91 -9.31 0.38
N ILE A 164 12.00 -8.83 1.23
CA ILE A 164 11.46 -7.46 1.15
C ILE A 164 12.54 -6.43 1.43
N GLU A 165 13.29 -6.60 2.52
CA GLU A 165 14.38 -5.70 2.89
C GLU A 165 15.49 -5.72 1.83
N GLY A 166 15.80 -6.88 1.25
CA GLY A 166 16.73 -7.01 0.14
C GLY A 166 16.31 -6.21 -1.11
N ILE A 167 15.02 -6.21 -1.46
CA ILE A 167 14.48 -5.39 -2.56
C ILE A 167 14.64 -3.89 -2.25
N LEU A 168 14.30 -3.48 -1.02
CA LEU A 168 14.41 -2.09 -0.59
C LEU A 168 15.88 -1.61 -0.59
N HIS A 169 16.79 -2.40 -0.03
CA HIS A 169 18.22 -2.09 -0.02
C HIS A 169 18.79 -2.03 -1.44
N ALA A 170 18.44 -2.98 -2.32
CA ALA A 170 18.90 -2.95 -3.70
C ALA A 170 18.47 -1.67 -4.43
N TRP A 171 17.21 -1.24 -4.26
CA TRP A 171 16.71 0.00 -4.83
C TRP A 171 17.43 1.24 -4.30
N PHE A 172 17.51 1.37 -2.98
CA PHE A 172 18.05 2.54 -2.28
C PHE A 172 19.58 2.64 -2.24
N ASN A 173 20.29 1.59 -2.65
CA ASN A 173 21.73 1.65 -2.87
C ASN A 173 22.05 2.03 -4.32
N ALA A 174 21.10 1.86 -5.25
CA ALA A 174 21.26 2.20 -6.65
C ALA A 174 20.79 3.62 -7.01
N HIS A 175 20.03 4.28 -6.11
CA HIS A 175 19.43 5.61 -6.27
C HIS A 175 19.56 6.40 -4.97
#